data_AF-A0AAU7C1I7-F1
#
_entry.id   AF-A0AAU7C1I7-F1
#
_cell.length_a   1.000
_cell.length_b   1.000
_cell.length_c   1.000
_cell.angle_alpha   90.00
_cell.angle_beta   90.00
_cell.angle_gamma   90.00
#
_symmetry.space_group_name_H-M   'P 1'
#
loop_
_entity.id
_entity.type
_entity.pdbx_description
1 polymer ?
#
loop_
_entity_poly.entity_id
_entity_poly.type
_entity_poly.pdbx_seq_one_letter_code
_entity_poly.pdbx_strand_id
1 'polypeptide(L)'
;MTGSKVDPRVVKTRSSLRKALVYLMKHEKLENISVQKITETANITRGTFYLHYKDKRDFIKSAMNEILDDLFAQIMVERQISTSGNSVQVLSLNEAFQCIENSAEVFDVLLNNERNDFFYAQLYDRLCQELTKYAKQLDSEFDDFDVPVKMQVSFLASAVLGVIKSWLQDGMIYTPRYMTQSMMKMLQQFSGEGMLLTSFFDGKVKSALEI
;
A
#
# COMPACT_ATOMS: atom_id res chain seq x y z
N MET A 1 10.82 11.22 -27.84
CA MET A 1 11.85 10.59 -26.97
C MET A 1 11.32 9.22 -26.59
N THR A 2 11.90 8.17 -27.15
CA THR A 2 11.41 6.79 -27.05
C THR A 2 11.70 6.23 -25.65
N GLY A 3 10.65 6.01 -24.86
CA GLY A 3 10.74 5.31 -23.59
C GLY A 3 11.38 3.94 -23.81
N SER A 4 12.53 3.70 -23.19
CA SER A 4 13.21 2.40 -23.24
C SER A 4 12.28 1.36 -22.65
N LYS A 5 11.69 0.52 -23.50
CA LYS A 5 10.85 -0.60 -23.10
C LYS A 5 11.76 -1.60 -22.37
N VAL A 6 11.59 -1.73 -21.06
CA VAL A 6 12.37 -2.64 -20.22
C VAL A 6 12.34 -4.04 -20.85
N ASP A 7 13.50 -4.69 -20.95
CA ASP A 7 13.62 -6.03 -21.55
C ASP A 7 12.64 -7.00 -20.86
N PRO A 8 11.75 -7.68 -21.61
CA PRO A 8 10.80 -8.65 -21.06
C PRO A 8 11.45 -9.73 -20.20
N ARG A 9 12.71 -10.09 -20.46
CA ARG A 9 13.49 -11.05 -19.65
C ARG A 9 13.76 -10.51 -18.26
N VAL A 10 14.09 -9.22 -18.13
CA VAL A 10 14.30 -8.55 -16.84
C VAL A 10 13.01 -8.57 -16.03
N VAL A 11 11.87 -8.24 -16.65
CA VAL A 11 10.55 -8.24 -16.00
C VAL A 11 10.20 -9.65 -15.52
N LYS A 12 10.39 -10.66 -16.36
CA LYS A 12 10.12 -12.06 -16.01
C LYS A 12 10.98 -12.52 -14.83
N THR A 13 12.28 -12.24 -14.84
CA THR A 13 13.20 -12.61 -13.76
C THR A 13 12.82 -11.94 -12.43
N ARG A 14 12.56 -10.62 -12.43
CA ARG A 14 12.12 -9.89 -11.23
C ARG A 14 10.82 -10.46 -10.67
N SER A 15 9.84 -10.73 -11.53
CA SER A 15 8.56 -11.33 -11.13
C SER A 15 8.73 -12.72 -10.50
N SER A 16 9.55 -13.59 -11.09
CA SER A 16 9.83 -14.93 -10.53
C SER A 16 10.51 -14.85 -9.16
N LEU A 17 11.51 -13.97 -9.02
CA LEU A 17 12.20 -13.76 -7.74
C LEU A 17 11.25 -13.22 -6.66
N ARG A 18 10.40 -12.25 -7.01
CA ARG A 18 9.39 -11.69 -6.10
C ARG A 18 8.39 -12.75 -5.63
N LYS A 19 7.87 -13.57 -6.56
CA LYS A 19 6.97 -14.69 -6.21
C LYS A 19 7.65 -15.70 -5.29
N ALA A 20 8.91 -16.02 -5.55
CA ALA A 20 9.70 -16.90 -4.68
C ALA A 20 9.89 -16.32 -3.27
N LEU A 21 10.17 -15.02 -3.16
CA LEU A 21 10.29 -14.36 -1.87
C LEU A 21 8.98 -14.44 -1.07
N VAL A 22 7.86 -14.08 -1.69
CA VAL A 22 6.53 -14.14 -1.06
C VAL A 22 6.22 -15.57 -0.59
N TYR A 23 6.46 -16.56 -1.45
CA TYR A 23 6.28 -17.97 -1.10
C TYR A 23 7.13 -18.38 0.11
N LEU A 24 8.41 -18.00 0.13
CA LEU A 24 9.31 -18.35 1.24
C LEU A 24 8.90 -17.65 2.54
N MET A 25 8.47 -16.39 2.48
CA MET A 25 8.04 -15.65 3.67
C MET A 25 6.79 -16.23 4.32
N LYS A 26 5.96 -16.98 3.57
CA LYS A 26 4.84 -17.77 4.13
C LYS A 26 5.30 -18.93 5.01
N HIS A 27 6.48 -19.49 4.75
CA HIS A 27 6.93 -20.74 5.40
C HIS A 27 8.07 -20.51 6.39
N GLU A 28 8.82 -19.41 6.26
CA GLU A 28 9.94 -19.11 7.14
C GLU A 28 10.19 -17.62 7.31
N LYS A 29 10.89 -17.27 8.40
CA LYS A 29 11.22 -15.89 8.72
C LYS A 29 12.21 -15.31 7.70
N LEU A 30 12.04 -14.04 7.39
CA LEU A 30 12.86 -13.32 6.41
C LEU A 30 14.36 -13.44 6.68
N GLU A 31 14.79 -13.48 7.94
CA GLU A 31 16.18 -13.68 8.36
C GLU A 31 16.78 -15.01 7.85
N ASN A 32 15.98 -16.07 7.77
CA ASN A 32 16.39 -17.42 7.36
C ASN A 32 16.36 -17.66 5.85
N ILE A 33 15.73 -16.76 5.09
CA ILE A 33 15.64 -16.84 3.63
C ILE A 33 17.00 -16.47 3.01
N SER A 34 17.74 -17.39 2.42
CA SER A 34 19.02 -17.09 1.75
C SER A 34 18.83 -16.72 0.27
N VAL A 35 19.82 -16.07 -0.35
CA VAL A 35 19.83 -15.87 -1.81
C VAL A 35 19.69 -17.21 -2.54
N GLN A 36 20.36 -18.26 -2.03
CA GLN A 36 20.28 -19.60 -2.58
C GLN A 36 18.83 -20.12 -2.60
N LYS A 37 18.12 -20.08 -1.45
CA LYS A 37 16.71 -20.50 -1.38
C LYS A 37 15.84 -19.72 -2.36
N ILE A 38 15.99 -18.39 -2.41
CA ILE A 38 15.25 -17.54 -3.34
C ILE A 38 15.50 -17.99 -4.78
N THR A 39 16.76 -18.17 -5.17
CA THR A 39 17.12 -18.56 -6.53
C THR A 39 16.64 -19.96 -6.91
N GLU A 40 16.70 -20.92 -5.98
CA GLU A 40 16.19 -22.29 -6.16
C GLU A 40 14.67 -22.27 -6.33
N THR A 41 13.93 -21.59 -5.45
CA THR A 41 12.48 -21.46 -5.53
C THR A 41 12.04 -20.72 -6.81
N ALA A 42 12.81 -19.73 -7.26
CA ALA A 42 12.50 -18.97 -8.48
C ALA A 42 12.94 -19.67 -9.77
N ASN A 43 13.65 -20.81 -9.68
CA ASN A 43 14.31 -21.49 -10.79
C ASN A 43 15.21 -20.55 -11.62
N ILE A 44 16.07 -19.79 -10.92
CA ILE A 44 16.99 -18.80 -11.49
C ILE A 44 18.40 -19.10 -10.97
N THR A 45 19.44 -18.83 -11.77
CA THR A 45 20.82 -19.01 -11.29
C THR A 45 21.24 -17.87 -10.35
N ARG A 46 22.13 -18.15 -9.38
CA ARG A 46 22.72 -17.10 -8.54
C ARG A 46 23.40 -16.00 -9.35
N GLY A 47 24.08 -16.36 -10.44
CA GLY A 47 24.68 -15.38 -11.35
C GLY A 47 23.65 -14.41 -11.91
N THR A 48 22.50 -14.91 -12.37
CA THR A 48 21.38 -14.09 -12.85
C THR A 48 20.80 -13.20 -11.73
N PHE A 49 20.66 -13.71 -10.50
CA PHE A 49 20.23 -12.89 -9.37
C PHE A 49 21.14 -11.67 -9.18
N TYR A 50 22.46 -11.88 -9.19
CA TYR A 50 23.44 -10.81 -8.97
C TYR A 50 23.56 -9.83 -10.16
N LEU A 51 22.99 -10.14 -11.33
CA LEU A 51 22.84 -9.16 -12.41
C LEU A 51 21.75 -8.11 -12.09
N HIS A 52 20.80 -8.45 -11.21
CA HIS A 52 19.68 -7.58 -10.86
C HIS A 52 19.83 -6.93 -9.49
N TYR A 53 20.48 -7.61 -8.55
CA TYR A 53 20.52 -7.20 -7.14
C TYR A 53 21.92 -7.39 -6.55
N LYS A 54 22.37 -6.43 -5.75
CA LYS A 54 23.70 -6.49 -5.11
C LYS A 54 23.77 -7.60 -4.08
N ASP A 55 22.72 -7.74 -3.29
CA ASP A 55 22.61 -8.73 -2.22
C ASP A 55 21.14 -9.00 -1.87
N LYS A 56 20.92 -9.85 -0.85
CA LYS A 56 19.60 -10.19 -0.31
C LYS A 56 18.83 -8.94 0.16
N ARG A 57 19.48 -7.99 0.83
CA ARG A 57 18.82 -6.81 1.40
C ARG A 57 18.36 -5.88 0.29
N ASP A 58 19.21 -5.66 -0.72
CA ASP A 58 18.89 -4.89 -1.92
C ASP A 58 17.69 -5.49 -2.65
N PHE A 59 17.69 -6.81 -2.85
CA PHE A 59 16.56 -7.52 -3.43
C PHE A 59 15.27 -7.36 -2.61
N ILE A 60 15.31 -7.60 -1.30
CA ILE A 60 14.13 -7.45 -0.44
C ILE A 60 13.58 -6.04 -0.53
N LYS A 61 14.45 -5.01 -0.42
CA LYS A 61 14.02 -3.61 -0.53
C LYS A 61 13.35 -3.32 -1.87
N SER A 62 13.95 -3.76 -2.97
CA SER A 62 13.34 -3.60 -4.30
C SER A 62 12.00 -4.34 -4.42
N ALA A 63 11.93 -5.57 -3.94
CA ALA A 63 10.72 -6.39 -4.01
C ALA A 63 9.58 -5.78 -3.18
N MET A 64 9.87 -5.28 -1.98
CA MET A 64 8.87 -4.61 -1.13
C MET A 64 8.39 -3.30 -1.75
N ASN A 65 9.29 -2.48 -2.29
CA ASN A 65 8.91 -1.27 -3.02
C ASN A 65 8.00 -1.58 -4.22
N GLU A 66 8.33 -2.62 -5.00
CA GLU A 66 7.49 -3.05 -6.13
C GLU A 66 6.10 -3.53 -5.68
N ILE A 67 6.02 -4.27 -4.55
CA ILE A 67 4.73 -4.68 -3.97
C ILE A 67 3.91 -3.46 -3.55
N LEU A 68 4.56 -2.47 -2.92
CA LEU A 68 3.90 -1.22 -2.53
C LEU A 68 3.46 -0.41 -3.75
N ASP A 69 4.30 -0.29 -4.78
CA ASP A 69 3.93 0.43 -6.00
C ASP A 69 2.74 -0.26 -6.70
N ASP A 70 2.73 -1.59 -6.78
CA ASP A 70 1.61 -2.38 -7.32
C ASP A 70 0.32 -2.17 -6.49
N LEU A 71 0.43 -2.11 -5.16
CA LEU A 71 -0.69 -1.82 -4.25
C LEU A 71 -1.22 -0.39 -4.46
N PHE A 72 -0.36 0.62 -4.37
CA PHE A 72 -0.76 2.03 -4.48
C PHE A 72 -1.32 2.35 -5.87
N ALA A 73 -0.84 1.69 -6.93
CA ALA A 73 -1.41 1.83 -8.27
C ALA A 73 -2.86 1.31 -8.38
N GLN A 74 -3.26 0.36 -7.52
CA GLN A 74 -4.63 -0.19 -7.51
C GLN A 74 -5.57 0.62 -6.62
N ILE A 75 -5.07 1.15 -5.50
CA ILE A 75 -5.93 1.74 -4.47
C ILE A 75 -6.03 3.27 -4.57
N MET A 76 -5.10 3.93 -5.27
CA MET A 76 -5.17 5.36 -5.51
C MET A 76 -6.06 5.63 -6.72
N VAL A 77 -7.11 6.43 -6.51
CA VAL A 77 -8.09 6.78 -7.54
C VAL A 77 -8.18 8.28 -7.70
N GLU A 78 -8.55 8.71 -8.90
CA GLU A 78 -8.75 10.11 -9.21
C GLU A 78 -10.13 10.57 -8.72
N ARG A 79 -10.17 11.64 -7.92
CA ARG A 79 -11.40 12.34 -7.53
C ARG A 79 -11.40 13.75 -8.11
N GLN A 80 -12.51 14.14 -8.69
CA GLN A 80 -12.74 15.52 -9.11
C GLN A 80 -13.09 16.37 -7.87
N ILE A 81 -12.31 17.41 -7.61
CA ILE A 81 -12.64 18.45 -6.64
C ILE A 81 -13.17 19.64 -7.44
N SER A 82 -14.45 19.96 -7.29
CA SER A 82 -15.15 21.07 -7.95
C SER A 82 -15.50 20.88 -9.44
N THR A 83 -16.37 21.76 -9.93
CA THR A 83 -16.79 21.89 -11.34
C THR A 83 -15.71 22.49 -12.25
N SER A 84 -14.56 22.89 -11.70
CA SER A 84 -13.43 23.51 -12.41
C SER A 84 -12.53 22.51 -13.15
N GLY A 85 -12.79 21.20 -13.03
CA GLY A 85 -12.05 20.14 -13.75
C GLY A 85 -10.72 19.76 -13.10
N ASN A 86 -10.45 20.21 -11.87
CA ASN A 86 -9.27 19.82 -11.12
C ASN A 86 -9.48 18.47 -10.44
N SER A 87 -8.53 17.56 -10.63
CA SER A 87 -8.52 16.24 -10.04
C SER A 87 -7.43 16.07 -8.99
N VAL A 88 -7.72 15.31 -7.95
CA VAL A 88 -6.76 14.89 -6.93
C VAL A 88 -6.69 13.37 -6.86
N GLN A 89 -5.59 12.87 -6.31
CA GLN A 89 -5.45 11.45 -6.00
C GLN A 89 -5.90 11.20 -4.56
N VAL A 90 -6.78 10.22 -4.38
CA VAL A 90 -7.35 9.81 -3.08
C VAL A 90 -7.24 8.30 -2.92
N LEU A 91 -7.24 7.82 -1.69
CA LEU A 91 -7.20 6.39 -1.41
C LEU A 91 -8.63 5.82 -1.39
N SER A 92 -8.90 4.82 -2.20
CA SER A 92 -10.12 4.04 -2.12
C SER A 92 -9.96 2.94 -1.08
N LEU A 93 -10.66 3.07 0.06
CA LEU A 93 -10.67 2.05 1.10
C LEU A 93 -11.23 0.71 0.57
N ASN A 94 -12.22 0.76 -0.33
CA ASN A 94 -12.77 -0.45 -0.94
C ASN A 94 -11.71 -1.21 -1.75
N GLU A 95 -11.01 -0.51 -2.65
CA GLU A 95 -9.94 -1.14 -3.43
C GLU A 95 -8.81 -1.65 -2.52
N ALA A 96 -8.49 -0.91 -1.44
CA ALA A 96 -7.49 -1.34 -0.47
C ALA A 96 -7.88 -2.65 0.23
N PHE A 97 -9.08 -2.72 0.82
CA PHE A 97 -9.52 -3.94 1.50
C PHE A 97 -9.69 -5.11 0.51
N GLN A 98 -10.17 -4.88 -0.72
CA GLN A 98 -10.25 -5.93 -1.74
C GLN A 98 -8.88 -6.42 -2.19
N CYS A 99 -7.92 -5.52 -2.42
CA CYS A 99 -6.55 -5.88 -2.79
C CYS A 99 -5.89 -6.73 -1.70
N ILE A 100 -6.09 -6.34 -0.43
CA ILE A 100 -5.60 -7.07 0.73
C ILE A 100 -6.25 -8.46 0.81
N GLU A 101 -7.57 -8.58 0.68
CA GLU A 101 -8.27 -9.88 0.70
C GLU A 101 -7.76 -10.81 -0.41
N ASN A 102 -7.64 -10.30 -1.65
CA ASN A 102 -7.18 -11.06 -2.80
C ASN A 102 -5.75 -11.60 -2.65
N SER A 103 -4.94 -10.97 -1.79
CA SER A 103 -3.56 -11.35 -1.51
C SER A 103 -3.30 -11.54 -0.01
N ALA A 104 -4.31 -12.03 0.72
CA ALA A 104 -4.30 -12.01 2.19
C ALA A 104 -3.12 -12.76 2.79
N GLU A 105 -2.73 -13.91 2.23
CA GLU A 105 -1.56 -14.66 2.70
C GLU A 105 -0.27 -13.84 2.61
N VAL A 106 -0.15 -13.00 1.59
CA VAL A 106 1.01 -12.12 1.39
C VAL A 106 0.99 -11.01 2.42
N PHE A 107 -0.15 -10.32 2.56
CA PHE A 107 -0.27 -9.19 3.48
C PHE A 107 -0.23 -9.59 4.94
N ASP A 108 -0.74 -10.76 5.31
CA ASP A 108 -0.62 -11.31 6.67
C ASP A 108 0.86 -11.51 7.03
N VAL A 109 1.61 -12.19 6.16
CA VAL A 109 3.05 -12.40 6.32
C VAL A 109 3.83 -11.08 6.41
N LEU A 110 3.41 -10.06 5.65
CA LEU A 110 4.09 -8.77 5.57
C LEU A 110 3.75 -7.84 6.74
N LEU A 111 2.53 -7.91 7.29
CA LEU A 111 2.03 -6.96 8.30
C LEU A 111 1.94 -7.52 9.72
N ASN A 112 1.76 -8.83 9.88
CA ASN A 112 1.58 -9.48 11.18
C ASN A 112 2.82 -10.21 11.70
N ASN A 113 3.86 -10.32 10.89
CA ASN A 113 5.12 -10.87 11.35
C ASN A 113 5.89 -9.78 12.12
N GLU A 114 5.90 -9.84 13.45
CA GLU A 114 6.62 -8.91 14.35
C GLU A 114 8.13 -8.81 14.06
N ARG A 115 8.69 -9.69 13.23
CA ARG A 115 10.09 -9.64 12.79
C ARG A 115 10.26 -8.94 11.44
N ASN A 116 9.19 -8.42 10.85
CA ASN A 116 9.16 -7.79 9.53
C ASN A 116 8.69 -6.32 9.60
N ASP A 117 9.18 -5.58 10.60
CA ASP A 117 8.91 -4.14 10.77
C ASP A 117 9.24 -3.33 9.51
N PHE A 118 10.15 -3.83 8.67
CA PHE A 118 10.61 -3.14 7.47
C PHE A 118 9.49 -2.89 6.45
N PHE A 119 8.60 -3.87 6.21
CA PHE A 119 7.51 -3.66 5.26
C PHE A 119 6.46 -2.70 5.82
N TYR A 120 6.06 -2.92 7.08
CA TYR A 120 5.11 -2.03 7.76
C TYR A 120 5.61 -0.58 7.78
N ALA A 121 6.89 -0.37 8.09
CA ALA A 121 7.50 0.96 8.08
C ALA A 121 7.44 1.61 6.69
N GLN A 122 7.77 0.88 5.62
CA GLN A 122 7.67 1.42 4.26
C GLN A 122 6.24 1.72 3.84
N LEU A 123 5.28 0.86 4.20
CA LEU A 123 3.86 1.08 3.94
C LEU A 123 3.37 2.33 4.67
N TYR A 124 3.72 2.47 5.94
CA TYR A 124 3.42 3.66 6.76
C TYR A 124 4.01 4.93 6.15
N ASP A 125 5.29 4.90 5.78
CA ASP A 125 5.97 6.03 5.15
C ASP A 125 5.32 6.42 3.82
N ARG A 126 4.98 5.43 2.98
CA ARG A 126 4.32 5.70 1.70
C ARG A 126 2.92 6.28 1.89
N LEU A 127 2.14 5.75 2.83
CA LEU A 127 0.81 6.30 3.15
C LEU A 127 0.91 7.74 3.68
N CYS A 128 1.87 8.02 4.56
CA CYS A 128 2.15 9.38 5.03
C CYS A 128 2.52 10.34 3.89
N GLN A 129 3.31 9.87 2.91
CA GLN A 129 3.68 10.65 1.74
C GLN A 129 2.45 10.98 0.88
N GLU A 130 1.57 10.02 0.61
CA GLU A 130 0.35 10.28 -0.18
C GLU A 130 -0.61 11.24 0.55
N LEU A 131 -0.81 11.07 1.86
CA LEU A 131 -1.59 12.01 2.68
C LEU A 131 -0.99 13.42 2.68
N THR A 132 0.34 13.54 2.75
CA THR A 132 1.03 14.83 2.71
C THR A 132 0.92 15.50 1.32
N LYS A 133 1.01 14.71 0.24
CA LYS A 133 0.79 15.22 -1.12
C LYS A 133 -0.65 15.73 -1.28
N TYR A 134 -1.63 14.98 -0.78
CA TYR A 134 -3.02 15.37 -0.78
C TYR A 134 -3.25 16.68 -0.03
N ALA A 135 -2.70 16.80 1.20
CA ALA A 135 -2.79 18.03 2.00
C ALA A 135 -2.27 19.26 1.24
N LYS A 136 -1.11 19.14 0.57
CA LYS A 136 -0.51 20.23 -0.22
C LYS A 136 -1.33 20.62 -1.46
N GLN A 137 -2.06 19.69 -2.05
CA GLN A 137 -2.94 19.99 -3.19
C GLN A 137 -4.13 20.86 -2.79
N LEU A 138 -4.44 20.88 -1.50
CA LEU A 138 -5.56 21.63 -0.95
C LEU A 138 -5.12 22.95 -0.29
N ASP A 139 -3.86 23.38 -0.47
CA ASP A 139 -3.20 24.52 0.21
C ASP A 139 -4.03 25.82 0.29
N SER A 140 -5.01 26.03 -0.60
CA SER A 140 -5.91 27.21 -0.57
C SER A 140 -7.08 27.13 0.42
N GLU A 141 -7.37 25.96 1.01
CA GLU A 141 -8.52 25.75 1.92
C GLU A 141 -8.14 25.67 3.40
N PHE A 142 -6.86 25.77 3.74
CA PHE A 142 -6.34 25.16 4.98
C PHE A 142 -5.32 25.98 5.79
N ASP A 143 -5.34 27.31 5.69
CA ASP A 143 -4.49 28.20 6.51
C ASP A 143 -4.87 28.22 8.01
N ASP A 144 -5.95 27.53 8.42
CA ASP A 144 -6.53 27.64 9.77
C ASP A 144 -6.84 26.25 10.40
N PHE A 145 -5.85 25.37 10.44
CA PHE A 145 -5.97 24.08 11.13
C PHE A 145 -5.76 24.22 12.65
N ASP A 146 -6.74 23.79 13.44
CA ASP A 146 -6.60 23.61 14.89
C ASP A 146 -5.53 22.55 15.25
N VAL A 147 -5.31 21.58 14.37
CA VAL A 147 -4.35 20.47 14.57
C VAL A 147 -3.30 20.46 13.45
N PRO A 148 -1.99 20.47 13.77
CA PRO A 148 -0.94 20.44 12.76
C PRO A 148 -1.08 19.29 11.75
N VAL A 149 -0.95 19.59 10.45
CA VAL A 149 -1.06 18.62 9.35
C VAL A 149 -0.25 17.35 9.60
N LYS A 150 0.99 17.49 10.08
CA LYS A 150 1.86 16.35 10.40
C LYS A 150 1.25 15.40 11.44
N MET A 151 0.56 15.92 12.45
CA MET A 151 -0.12 15.12 13.47
C MET A 151 -1.32 14.37 12.86
N GLN A 152 -2.13 15.07 12.05
CA GLN A 152 -3.25 14.44 11.33
C GLN A 152 -2.78 13.32 10.40
N VAL A 153 -1.71 13.54 9.64
CA VAL A 153 -1.10 12.53 8.75
C VAL A 153 -0.69 11.29 9.53
N SER A 154 0.04 11.46 10.64
CA SER A 154 0.47 10.32 11.46
C SER A 154 -0.71 9.57 12.07
N PHE A 155 -1.71 10.29 12.59
CA PHE A 155 -2.90 9.66 13.18
C PHE A 155 -3.67 8.84 12.15
N LEU A 156 -3.97 9.42 10.97
CA LEU A 156 -4.72 8.74 9.92
C LEU A 156 -3.99 7.50 9.40
N ALA A 157 -2.69 7.63 9.14
CA ALA A 157 -1.88 6.50 8.69
C ALA A 157 -1.86 5.36 9.73
N SER A 158 -1.66 5.70 11.01
CA SER A 158 -1.70 4.72 12.11
C SER A 158 -3.06 4.08 12.28
N ALA A 159 -4.16 4.85 12.22
CA ALA A 159 -5.51 4.34 12.38
C ALA A 159 -5.87 3.35 11.26
N VAL A 160 -5.63 3.71 10.00
CA VAL A 160 -5.90 2.85 8.84
C VAL A 160 -5.10 1.55 8.91
N LEU A 161 -3.79 1.65 9.14
CA LEU A 161 -2.93 0.47 9.19
C LEU A 161 -3.22 -0.40 10.41
N GLY A 162 -3.60 0.19 11.55
CA GLY A 162 -4.02 -0.55 12.74
C GLY A 162 -5.28 -1.39 12.48
N VAL A 163 -6.29 -0.81 11.82
CA VAL A 163 -7.52 -1.52 11.46
C VAL A 163 -7.25 -2.65 10.46
N ILE A 164 -6.44 -2.39 9.43
CA ILE A 164 -6.04 -3.42 8.45
C ILE A 164 -5.29 -4.57 9.14
N LYS A 165 -4.35 -4.25 10.02
CA LYS A 165 -3.57 -5.23 10.77
C LYS A 165 -4.47 -6.11 11.63
N SER A 166 -5.36 -5.52 12.43
CA SER A 166 -6.32 -6.27 13.27
C SER A 166 -7.22 -7.17 12.42
N TRP A 167 -7.72 -6.67 11.29
CA TRP A 167 -8.58 -7.44 10.40
C TRP A 167 -7.89 -8.68 9.83
N LEU A 168 -6.61 -8.57 9.46
CA LEU A 168 -5.80 -9.72 9.05
C LEU A 168 -5.55 -10.70 10.20
N GLN A 169 -5.21 -10.20 11.40
CA GLN A 169 -4.95 -11.04 12.59
C GLN A 169 -6.18 -11.86 13.00
N ASP A 170 -7.37 -11.28 12.86
CA ASP A 170 -8.64 -11.93 13.17
C ASP A 170 -9.12 -12.88 12.05
N GLY A 171 -8.31 -13.13 11.02
CA GLY A 171 -8.64 -14.04 9.92
C GLY A 171 -9.67 -13.47 8.94
N MET A 172 -9.76 -12.14 8.85
CA MET A 172 -10.65 -11.40 7.94
C MET A 172 -12.13 -11.80 8.06
N ILE A 173 -12.63 -11.96 9.29
CA ILE A 173 -14.03 -12.37 9.55
C ILE A 173 -15.10 -11.42 8.97
N TYR A 174 -14.72 -10.21 8.57
CA TYR A 174 -15.59 -9.23 7.93
C TYR A 174 -15.23 -9.03 6.45
N THR A 175 -16.23 -8.76 5.62
CA THR A 175 -16.02 -8.51 4.18
C THR A 175 -15.34 -7.15 3.93
N PRO A 176 -14.63 -6.96 2.81
CA PRO A 176 -14.03 -5.68 2.42
C PRO A 176 -15.02 -4.52 2.41
N ARG A 177 -16.27 -4.78 1.99
CA ARG A 177 -17.35 -3.79 2.01
C ARG A 177 -17.70 -3.36 3.43
N TYR A 178 -17.82 -4.31 4.35
CA TYR A 178 -18.10 -3.99 5.76
C TYR A 178 -16.96 -3.20 6.39
N MET A 179 -15.72 -3.61 6.15
CA MET A 179 -14.52 -2.91 6.64
C MET A 179 -14.46 -1.48 6.09
N THR A 180 -14.71 -1.29 4.79
CA THR A 180 -14.79 0.02 4.15
C THR A 180 -15.84 0.91 4.82
N GLN A 181 -17.07 0.41 4.97
CA GLN A 181 -18.17 1.17 5.56
C GLN A 181 -17.89 1.53 7.03
N SER A 182 -17.32 0.60 7.79
CA SER A 182 -16.98 0.82 9.21
C SER A 182 -15.86 1.83 9.35
N MET A 183 -14.81 1.72 8.53
CA MET A 183 -13.68 2.64 8.52
C MET A 183 -14.11 4.06 8.12
N MET A 184 -14.92 4.18 7.06
CA MET A 184 -15.48 5.47 6.64
C MET A 184 -16.31 6.13 7.75
N LYS A 185 -17.15 5.35 8.45
CA LYS A 185 -17.93 5.87 9.58
C LYS A 185 -17.03 6.40 10.70
N MET A 186 -15.96 5.67 11.05
CA MET A 186 -14.99 6.12 12.07
C MET A 186 -14.26 7.39 11.62
N LEU A 187 -13.82 7.46 10.37
CA LEU A 187 -13.14 8.65 9.83
C LEU A 187 -14.05 9.87 9.77
N GLN A 188 -15.33 9.70 9.42
CA GLN A 188 -16.32 10.78 9.37
C GLN A 188 -16.65 11.36 10.75
N GLN A 189 -16.47 10.62 11.85
CA GLN A 189 -16.64 11.20 13.19
C GLN A 189 -15.62 12.31 13.48
N PHE A 190 -14.48 12.30 12.81
CA PHE A 190 -13.45 13.34 12.94
C PHE A 190 -13.60 14.45 11.88
N SER A 191 -14.42 14.24 10.84
CA SER A 191 -14.63 15.25 9.80
C SER A 191 -15.46 16.42 10.36
N GLY A 192 -14.86 17.62 10.43
CA GLY A 192 -15.51 18.84 10.91
C GLY A 192 -14.97 19.40 12.24
N GLU A 193 -14.19 18.63 13.00
CA GLU A 193 -13.58 19.07 14.27
C GLU A 193 -12.07 19.39 14.10
N GLY A 194 -11.72 20.11 13.02
CA GLY A 194 -10.33 20.47 12.71
C GLY A 194 -9.50 19.39 11.98
N MET A 195 -10.11 18.23 11.66
CA MET A 195 -9.45 17.14 10.94
C MET A 195 -9.97 16.99 9.50
N LEU A 196 -9.30 17.67 8.56
CA LEU A 196 -9.83 17.87 7.19
C LEU A 196 -9.26 16.87 6.18
N LEU A 197 -8.21 16.13 6.55
CA LEU A 197 -7.59 15.10 5.71
C LEU A 197 -8.36 13.77 5.65
N THR A 198 -9.46 13.61 6.40
CA THR A 198 -10.33 12.43 6.32
C THR A 198 -10.93 12.26 4.92
N SER A 199 -11.12 13.37 4.21
CA SER A 199 -11.54 13.42 2.81
C SER A 199 -10.59 12.70 1.85
N PHE A 200 -9.33 12.43 2.23
CA PHE A 200 -8.41 11.59 1.48
C PHE A 200 -8.95 10.17 1.21
N PHE A 201 -9.90 9.69 2.02
CA PHE A 201 -10.39 8.31 1.96
C PHE A 201 -11.75 8.14 1.24
N ASP A 202 -12.43 9.21 0.79
CA ASP A 202 -13.69 9.09 0.03
C ASP A 202 -13.50 8.72 -1.46
N GLY A 203 -12.71 7.70 -1.76
CA GLY A 203 -12.47 7.22 -3.14
C GLY A 203 -13.67 6.50 -3.76
N LYS A 204 -14.92 6.96 -3.55
CA LYS A 204 -16.10 6.33 -4.17
C LYS A 204 -15.91 6.30 -5.69
N VAL A 205 -15.72 5.11 -6.23
CA VAL A 205 -15.91 4.86 -7.67
C VAL A 205 -17.35 5.28 -7.97
N LYS A 206 -17.55 6.15 -8.98
CA LYS A 206 -18.90 6.42 -9.52
C LYS A 206 -19.59 5.06 -9.65
N SER A 207 -20.62 4.80 -8.85
CA SER A 207 -21.49 3.69 -9.10
C SER A 207 -22.15 3.98 -10.44
N ALA A 208 -21.67 3.35 -11.50
CA ALA A 208 -22.45 3.12 -12.69
C ALA A 208 -23.59 2.20 -12.26
N LEU A 209 -24.65 2.79 -11.70
CA LEU A 209 -25.99 2.26 -11.42
C LEU A 209 -26.71 3.29 -10.54
N GLU A 210 -27.03 4.44 -11.14
CA GLU A 210 -28.28 5.13 -10.82
C GLU A 210 -29.11 5.05 -12.10
N ILE A 211 -30.06 4.10 -12.10
CA ILE A 211 -31.27 4.13 -12.92
C ILE A 211 -32.38 4.61 -11.99
#